data_AF-A0A2E1TJX3-F1
#
_entry.id   AF-A0A2E1TJX3-F1
#
_cell.length_a   1.000
_cell.length_b   1.000
_cell.length_c   1.000
_cell.angle_alpha   90.00
_cell.angle_beta   90.00
_cell.angle_gamma   90.00
#
_symmetry.space_group_name_H-M   'P 1'
#
loop_
_entity.id
_entity.type
_entity.pdbx_description
1 polymer ?
#
loop_
_entity_poly.entity_id
_entity_poly.type
_entity_poly.pdbx_seq_one_letter_code
_entity_poly.pdbx_strand_id
1 'polypeptide(L)'
;MEKLQPVINFLSEWSGKIFAWCVLILTLIVCYDVVMRYLLNNQTQWGFDVAYILYGTMFMMAGAYTLSRGGHVRADMVYRTLSPKTQAWFDLILYFLFFLPGIVALVYAGVKFAGNSIANQEVSSVTSSGVPIYPFKVVIPVAGFLLLLQGLSEINRCVVCIRNGQWPARPDDVEGDDVEDLQATFQEERSSEEKSK
;
A
#
# COMPACT_ATOMS: atom_id res chain seq x y z
N MET A 1 -19.18 -11.49 -11.40
CA MET A 1 -17.96 -10.86 -10.86
C MET A 1 -18.25 -9.53 -10.15
N GLU A 2 -19.32 -8.82 -10.49
CA GLU A 2 -19.71 -7.55 -9.85
C GLU A 2 -19.93 -7.64 -8.33
N LYS A 3 -20.40 -8.78 -7.81
CA LYS A 3 -20.58 -8.97 -6.36
C LYS A 3 -19.28 -9.20 -5.57
N LEU A 4 -18.19 -9.60 -6.25
CA LEU A 4 -16.91 -9.93 -5.59
C LEU A 4 -15.98 -8.72 -5.49
N GLN A 5 -16.06 -7.79 -6.44
CA GLN A 5 -15.32 -6.53 -6.45
C GLN A 5 -15.49 -5.69 -5.17
N PRO A 6 -16.71 -5.44 -4.64
CA PRO A 6 -16.87 -4.64 -3.43
C PRO A 6 -16.24 -5.32 -2.21
N VAL A 7 -16.26 -6.66 -2.14
CA VAL A 7 -15.62 -7.41 -1.05
C VAL A 7 -14.11 -7.27 -1.10
N ILE A 8 -13.51 -7.39 -2.29
CA ILE A 8 -12.07 -7.22 -2.48
C ILE A 8 -11.65 -5.79 -2.13
N ASN A 9 -12.37 -4.80 -2.65
CA ASN A 9 -12.08 -3.39 -2.38
C ASN A 9 -12.20 -3.09 -0.88
N PHE A 10 -13.25 -3.58 -0.22
CA PHE A 10 -13.42 -3.44 1.23
C PHE A 10 -12.27 -4.08 2.01
N LEU A 11 -11.84 -5.28 1.63
CA LEU A 11 -10.74 -5.97 2.29
C LEU A 11 -9.41 -5.21 2.14
N SER A 12 -9.11 -4.70 0.94
CA SER A 12 -7.91 -3.90 0.67
C SER A 12 -7.94 -2.54 1.35
N GLU A 13 -9.12 -1.91 1.45
CA GLU A 13 -9.31 -0.65 2.17
C GLU A 13 -9.07 -0.83 3.67
N TRP A 14 -9.72 -1.85 4.25
CA TRP A 14 -9.59 -2.15 5.68
C TRP A 14 -8.20 -2.59 6.06
N SER A 15 -7.50 -3.37 5.21
CA SER A 15 -6.11 -3.72 5.49
C SER A 15 -5.25 -2.45 5.60
N GLY A 16 -5.34 -1.51 4.67
CA GLY A 16 -4.59 -0.25 4.76
C GLY A 16 -4.88 0.51 6.05
N LYS A 17 -6.17 0.68 6.40
CA LYS A 17 -6.60 1.42 7.59
C LYS A 17 -6.18 0.77 8.91
N ILE A 18 -6.28 -0.55 9.02
CA ILE A 18 -5.85 -1.28 10.23
C ILE A 18 -4.34 -1.14 10.41
N PHE A 19 -3.56 -1.37 9.35
CA PHE A 19 -2.10 -1.35 9.42
C PHE A 19 -1.53 0.07 9.49
N ALA A 20 -2.30 1.11 9.15
CA ALA A 20 -1.91 2.50 9.41
C ALA A 20 -1.66 2.77 10.91
N TRP A 21 -2.36 2.08 11.82
CA TRP A 21 -2.11 2.20 13.26
C TRP A 21 -0.72 1.73 13.69
N CYS A 22 -0.03 0.90 12.88
CA CYS A 22 1.35 0.51 13.13
C CYS A 22 2.28 1.73 13.19
N VAL A 23 1.99 2.82 12.46
CA VAL A 23 2.83 4.03 12.52
C VAL A 23 2.81 4.65 13.91
N LEU A 24 1.65 4.71 14.56
CA LEU A 24 1.52 5.27 15.90
C LEU A 24 2.27 4.42 16.92
N ILE A 25 2.14 3.09 16.84
CA ILE A 25 2.87 2.17 17.72
C ILE A 25 4.39 2.31 17.49
N LEU A 26 4.82 2.38 16.24
CA LEU A 26 6.22 2.57 15.87
C LEU A 26 6.74 3.88 16.46
N THR A 27 6.02 4.99 16.30
CA THR A 27 6.42 6.30 16.85
C THR A 27 6.57 6.22 18.37
N LEU A 28 5.64 5.58 19.08
CA LEU A 28 5.72 5.41 20.53
C LEU A 28 6.94 4.60 20.95
N ILE A 29 7.28 3.52 20.23
CA ILE A 29 8.47 2.70 20.51
C ILE A 29 9.75 3.52 20.30
N VAL A 30 9.83 4.28 19.20
CA VAL A 30 11.00 5.14 18.92
C VAL A 30 11.13 6.24 19.99
N CYS A 31 10.03 6.90 20.37
CA CYS A 31 10.05 7.87 21.45
C CYS A 31 10.49 7.26 22.78
N TYR A 32 10.01 6.06 23.10
CA TYR A 32 10.42 5.32 24.29
C TYR A 32 11.94 5.02 24.28
N ASP A 33 12.47 4.52 23.17
CA ASP A 33 13.90 4.24 23.01
C ASP A 33 14.75 5.52 23.17
N VAL A 34 14.29 6.64 22.62
CA VAL A 34 14.95 7.96 22.78
C VAL A 34 14.97 8.36 24.25
N VAL A 35 13.84 8.27 24.95
CA VAL A 35 13.75 8.60 26.39
C VAL A 35 14.69 7.71 27.22
N MET A 36 14.66 6.40 26.98
CA MET A 36 15.48 5.43 27.71
C MET A 36 16.98 5.65 27.48
N ARG A 37 17.37 5.97 26.24
CA ARG A 37 18.76 6.25 25.89
C ARG A 37 19.26 7.54 26.54
N TYR A 38 18.51 8.63 26.48
CA TYR A 38 19.00 9.94 26.90
C TYR A 38 18.76 10.26 28.39
N LEU A 39 17.66 9.80 28.98
CA LEU A 39 17.36 10.06 30.40
C LEU A 39 17.91 8.98 31.32
N LEU A 40 17.91 7.73 30.87
CA LEU A 40 18.22 6.57 31.72
C LEU A 40 19.55 5.89 31.34
N ASN A 41 20.25 6.38 30.31
CA ASN A 41 21.48 5.79 29.78
C ASN A 41 21.37 4.28 29.52
N ASN A 42 20.16 3.79 29.25
CA ASN A 42 19.88 2.38 29.06
C ASN A 42 19.21 2.17 27.71
N GLN A 43 19.96 1.63 26.75
CA GLN A 43 19.43 1.33 25.42
C GLN A 43 18.83 -0.07 25.37
N THR A 44 17.55 -0.11 25.03
CA THR A 44 16.77 -1.30 24.68
C THR A 44 17.29 -1.93 23.39
N GLN A 45 17.57 -3.23 23.45
CA GLN A 45 18.09 -3.99 22.30
C GLN A 45 16.97 -4.44 21.35
N TRP A 46 15.73 -4.57 21.82
CA TRP A 46 14.61 -5.06 21.02
C TRP A 46 13.84 -3.96 20.26
N GLY A 47 13.95 -2.69 20.71
CA GLY A 47 13.12 -1.59 20.20
C GLY A 47 13.31 -1.37 18.70
N PHE A 48 14.56 -1.43 18.25
CA PHE A 48 14.91 -1.32 16.84
C PHE A 48 14.30 -2.45 15.98
N ASP A 49 14.40 -3.71 16.42
CA ASP A 49 13.87 -4.86 15.70
C ASP A 49 12.34 -4.75 15.54
N VAL A 50 11.63 -4.37 16.61
CA VAL A 50 10.17 -4.23 16.59
C VAL A 50 9.75 -3.07 15.70
N ALA A 51 10.44 -1.92 15.78
CA ALA A 51 10.16 -0.79 14.90
C ALA A 51 10.37 -1.15 13.42
N TYR A 52 11.43 -1.89 13.11
CA TYR A 52 11.71 -2.39 11.76
C TYR A 52 10.61 -3.34 11.25
N ILE A 53 10.17 -4.29 12.09
CA ILE A 53 9.08 -5.22 11.76
C ILE A 53 7.76 -4.48 11.53
N LEU A 54 7.42 -3.52 12.39
CA LEU A 54 6.20 -2.73 12.26
C LEU A 54 6.21 -1.89 10.99
N TYR A 55 7.33 -1.24 10.70
CA TYR A 55 7.51 -0.46 9.47
C TYR A 55 7.32 -1.31 8.22
N GLY A 56 8.03 -2.45 8.16
CA GLY A 56 7.91 -3.37 7.03
C GLY A 56 6.49 -3.94 6.89
N THR A 57 5.84 -4.27 8.00
CA THR A 57 4.46 -4.80 8.00
C THR A 57 3.49 -3.76 7.44
N MET A 58 3.57 -2.52 7.92
CA MET A 58 2.76 -1.41 7.43
C MET A 58 2.97 -1.21 5.92
N PHE A 59 4.22 -1.16 5.47
CA PHE A 59 4.55 -0.96 4.06
C PHE A 59 4.01 -2.08 3.17
N MET A 60 4.22 -3.35 3.55
CA MET A 60 3.76 -4.49 2.76
C MET A 60 2.23 -4.54 2.66
N MET A 61 1.53 -4.27 3.76
CA MET A 61 0.07 -4.31 3.79
C MET A 61 -0.58 -3.10 3.09
N ALA A 62 0.13 -1.97 2.99
CA ALA A 62 -0.32 -0.81 2.22
C ALA A 62 -0.37 -1.07 0.70
N GLY A 63 0.36 -2.05 0.17
CA GLY A 63 0.41 -2.31 -1.28
C GLY A 63 -0.97 -2.53 -1.92
N ALA A 64 -1.82 -3.36 -1.31
CA ALA A 64 -3.15 -3.65 -1.85
C ALA A 64 -4.07 -2.42 -1.76
N TYR A 65 -3.94 -1.64 -0.68
CA TYR A 65 -4.65 -0.37 -0.49
C TYR A 65 -4.26 0.64 -1.59
N THR A 66 -2.96 0.87 -1.79
CA THR A 66 -2.47 1.80 -2.81
C THR A 66 -2.87 1.37 -4.22
N LEU A 67 -2.95 0.06 -4.49
CA LEU A 67 -3.42 -0.45 -5.78
C LEU A 67 -4.91 -0.21 -6.00
N SER A 68 -5.76 -0.32 -4.98
CA SER A 68 -7.21 -0.09 -5.11
C SER A 68 -7.56 1.37 -5.41
N ARG A 69 -6.74 2.30 -4.88
CA ARG A 69 -6.80 3.74 -5.19
C ARG A 69 -6.10 4.09 -6.50
N GLY A 70 -5.28 3.16 -7.02
CA GLY A 70 -4.45 3.34 -8.19
C GLY A 70 -3.40 4.44 -8.04
N GLY A 71 -2.88 4.60 -6.82
CA GLY A 71 -1.73 5.43 -6.49
C GLY A 71 -0.39 4.75 -6.77
N HIS A 72 -0.37 3.58 -7.42
CA HIS A 72 0.87 3.02 -7.96
C HIS A 72 1.39 3.96 -9.05
N VAL A 73 2.69 4.27 -9.00
CA VAL A 73 3.33 5.16 -9.97
C VAL A 73 3.15 4.59 -11.37
N ARG A 74 2.43 5.32 -12.23
CA ARG A 74 2.20 5.00 -13.63
C ARG A 74 2.99 5.97 -14.51
N ALA A 75 3.49 5.49 -15.64
CA ALA A 75 4.14 6.33 -16.64
C ALA A 75 3.06 7.17 -17.36
N ASP A 76 2.78 8.35 -16.82
CA ASP A 76 1.53 9.08 -17.12
C ASP A 76 1.61 9.94 -18.40
N MET A 77 2.81 10.20 -18.92
CA MET A 77 3.00 11.17 -20.02
C MET A 77 2.38 10.70 -21.35
N VAL A 78 2.54 9.41 -21.68
CA VAL A 78 1.95 8.81 -22.90
C VAL A 78 0.56 8.25 -22.60
N TYR A 79 0.31 7.81 -21.37
CA TYR A 79 -0.96 7.21 -21.00
C TYR A 79 -2.14 8.19 -21.11
N ARG A 80 -1.95 9.46 -20.73
CA ARG A 80 -3.00 10.50 -20.77
C ARG A 80 -3.49 10.87 -22.16
N THR A 81 -2.70 10.65 -23.22
CA THR A 81 -3.10 10.98 -24.60
C THR A 81 -3.87 9.86 -25.29
N LEU A 82 -3.93 8.67 -24.69
CA LEU A 82 -4.59 7.50 -25.25
C LEU A 82 -6.10 7.49 -24.96
N SER A 83 -6.87 6.87 -25.85
CA SER A 83 -8.30 6.63 -25.62
C SER A 83 -8.51 5.67 -24.43
N PRO A 84 -9.63 5.75 -23.69
CA PRO A 84 -9.90 4.88 -22.54
C PRO A 84 -9.82 3.38 -22.87
N LYS A 85 -10.21 2.99 -24.09
CA LYS A 85 -10.11 1.59 -24.54
C LYS A 85 -8.67 1.16 -24.78
N THR A 86 -7.85 2.04 -25.36
CA THR A 86 -6.42 1.77 -25.59
C THR A 86 -5.68 1.68 -24.26
N GLN A 87 -5.96 2.60 -23.33
CA GLN A 87 -5.43 2.56 -21.96
C GLN A 87 -5.75 1.22 -21.27
N ALA A 88 -7.02 0.80 -21.30
CA ALA A 88 -7.45 -0.44 -20.68
C ALA A 88 -6.82 -1.69 -21.31
N TRP A 89 -6.54 -1.68 -22.62
CA TRP A 89 -5.80 -2.76 -23.27
C TRP A 89 -4.33 -2.82 -22.84
N PHE A 90 -3.66 -1.67 -22.76
CA PHE A 90 -2.28 -1.60 -22.25
C PHE A 90 -2.22 -2.11 -20.81
N ASP A 91 -3.10 -1.62 -19.92
CA ASP A 91 -3.16 -2.06 -18.54
C ASP A 91 -3.43 -3.56 -18.44
N LEU A 92 -4.38 -4.09 -19.21
CA LEU A 92 -4.71 -5.51 -19.23
C LEU A 92 -3.49 -6.37 -19.62
N ILE A 93 -2.73 -5.96 -20.65
CA ILE A 93 -1.51 -6.65 -21.07
C ILE A 93 -0.45 -6.59 -19.98
N LEU A 94 -0.23 -5.42 -19.37
CA LEU A 94 0.74 -5.25 -18.29
C LEU A 94 0.37 -6.11 -17.06
N TYR A 95 -0.91 -6.14 -16.71
CA TYR A 95 -1.41 -6.98 -15.63
C TYR A 95 -1.17 -8.47 -15.93
N PHE A 96 -1.42 -8.91 -17.16
CA PHE A 96 -1.26 -10.31 -17.51
C PHE A 96 0.22 -10.73 -17.64
N LEU A 97 1.05 -9.90 -18.26
CA LEU A 97 2.44 -10.24 -18.59
C LEU A 97 3.42 -10.01 -17.45
N PHE A 98 3.20 -8.97 -16.63
CA PHE A 98 4.15 -8.59 -15.57
C PHE A 98 3.58 -8.77 -14.18
N PHE A 99 2.34 -8.31 -13.94
CA PHE A 99 1.76 -8.34 -12.59
C PHE A 99 1.43 -9.75 -12.14
N LEU A 100 0.62 -10.51 -12.89
CA LEU A 100 0.19 -11.86 -12.50
C LEU A 100 1.38 -12.82 -12.25
N PRO A 101 2.33 -13.00 -13.19
CA PRO A 101 3.45 -13.91 -12.94
C PRO A 101 4.34 -13.42 -11.79
N GLY A 102 4.56 -12.10 -11.67
CA GLY A 102 5.36 -11.51 -10.60
C GLY A 102 4.75 -11.73 -9.22
N ILE A 103 3.45 -11.48 -9.07
CA ILE A 103 2.75 -11.61 -7.79
C ILE A 103 2.50 -13.07 -7.42
N VAL A 104 2.19 -13.94 -8.39
CA VAL A 104 2.11 -15.38 -8.13
C VAL A 104 3.46 -15.93 -7.67
N ALA A 105 4.55 -15.52 -8.32
CA ALA A 105 5.90 -15.89 -7.89
C ALA A 105 6.22 -15.36 -6.49
N LEU A 106 5.85 -14.10 -6.19
CA LEU A 106 6.00 -13.49 -4.86
C LEU A 106 5.26 -14.28 -3.78
N VAL A 107 4.00 -14.64 -4.02
CA VAL A 107 3.19 -15.43 -3.06
C VAL A 107 3.79 -16.82 -2.89
N TYR A 108 4.14 -17.50 -3.98
CA TYR A 108 4.73 -18.85 -3.91
C TYR A 108 6.07 -18.86 -3.15
N ALA A 109 6.97 -17.94 -3.49
CA ALA A 109 8.25 -17.79 -2.80
C ALA A 109 8.03 -17.35 -1.34
N GLY A 110 7.09 -16.43 -1.10
CA GLY A 110 6.72 -15.95 0.23
C GLY A 110 6.21 -17.05 1.15
N VAL A 111 5.36 -17.97 0.65
CA VAL A 111 4.88 -19.12 1.43
C VAL A 111 6.03 -20.05 1.82
N LYS A 112 6.93 -20.36 0.88
CA LYS A 112 8.12 -21.17 1.21
C LYS A 112 9.02 -20.49 2.23
N PHE A 113 9.24 -19.19 2.04
CA PHE A 113 10.10 -18.39 2.92
C PHE A 113 9.52 -18.29 4.33
N ALA A 114 8.21 -18.05 4.46
CA ALA A 114 7.51 -18.04 5.73
C ALA A 114 7.52 -19.43 6.40
N GLY A 115 7.25 -20.49 5.63
CA GLY A 115 7.25 -21.87 6.14
C GLY A 115 8.59 -22.29 6.71
N ASN A 116 9.68 -22.01 5.99
CA ASN A 116 11.04 -22.28 6.47
C ASN A 116 11.35 -21.48 7.74
N SER A 117 10.94 -20.21 7.79
CA SER A 117 11.19 -19.35 8.95
C SER A 117 10.46 -19.80 10.21
N ILE A 118 9.21 -20.26 10.07
CA ILE A 118 8.42 -20.83 11.15
C ILE A 118 9.06 -22.13 11.64
N ALA A 119 9.45 -23.02 10.72
CA ALA A 119 10.07 -24.30 11.06
C ALA A 119 11.39 -24.13 11.84
N ASN A 120 12.16 -23.09 11.50
CA ASN A 120 13.43 -22.78 12.14
C ASN A 120 13.31 -21.88 13.38
N GLN A 121 12.09 -21.44 13.74
CA GLN A 121 11.83 -20.44 14.79
C GLN A 121 12.79 -19.23 14.69
N GLU A 122 12.89 -18.64 13.51
CA GLU A 122 13.90 -17.62 13.25
C GLU A 122 13.71 -16.37 14.12
N VAL A 123 14.85 -15.86 14.61
CA VAL A 123 14.96 -14.61 15.35
C VAL A 123 15.74 -13.58 14.56
N SER A 124 15.55 -12.29 14.87
CA SER A 124 16.29 -11.20 14.26
C SER A 124 17.80 -11.42 14.41
N SER A 125 18.53 -11.32 13.29
CA SER A 125 19.99 -11.26 13.28
C SER A 125 20.52 -9.83 13.34
N VAL A 126 19.62 -8.84 13.30
CA VAL A 126 19.98 -7.41 13.28
C VAL A 126 20.40 -6.94 14.67
N THR A 127 19.74 -7.47 15.71
CA THR A 127 20.11 -7.22 17.10
C THR A 127 20.20 -8.54 17.87
N SER A 128 21.12 -8.65 18.83
CA SER A 128 21.27 -9.84 19.70
C SER A 128 20.10 -10.05 20.68
N SER A 129 18.99 -9.32 20.51
CA SER A 129 17.85 -9.36 21.42
C SER A 129 16.93 -10.57 21.22
N GLY A 130 17.12 -11.35 20.15
CA GLY A 130 16.39 -12.59 19.91
C GLY A 130 14.91 -12.41 19.58
N VAL A 131 14.52 -11.25 19.03
CA VAL A 131 13.12 -10.97 18.69
C VAL A 131 12.66 -11.93 17.58
N PRO A 132 11.55 -12.66 17.74
CA PRO A 132 11.03 -13.56 16.72
C PRO A 132 10.66 -12.81 15.43
N ILE A 133 11.27 -13.18 14.30
CA ILE A 133 11.04 -12.52 13.00
C ILE A 133 10.11 -13.32 12.07
N TYR A 134 9.91 -14.61 12.36
CA TYR A 134 9.02 -15.45 11.57
C TYR A 134 7.59 -14.90 11.42
N PRO A 135 6.96 -14.19 12.39
CA PRO A 135 5.63 -13.61 12.19
C PRO A 135 5.62 -12.56 11.09
N PHE A 136 6.69 -11.75 11.00
CA PHE A 136 6.84 -10.74 9.95
C PHE A 136 6.95 -11.39 8.57
N LYS A 137 7.67 -12.52 8.46
CA LYS A 137 7.81 -13.22 7.17
C LYS A 137 6.51 -13.82 6.66
N VAL A 138 5.54 -14.10 7.54
CA VAL A 138 4.17 -14.50 7.16
C VAL A 138 3.40 -13.35 6.51
N VAL A 139 3.71 -12.10 6.84
CA VAL A 139 3.07 -10.94 6.22
C VAL A 139 3.36 -10.88 4.73
N ILE A 140 4.52 -11.37 4.27
CA ILE A 140 4.92 -11.34 2.85
C ILE A 140 3.90 -12.08 1.95
N PRO A 141 3.61 -13.38 2.15
CA PRO A 141 2.61 -14.07 1.33
C PRO A 141 1.19 -13.54 1.54
N VAL A 142 0.84 -13.05 2.74
CA VAL A 142 -0.47 -12.46 3.01
C VAL A 142 -0.67 -11.17 2.22
N ALA A 143 0.29 -10.25 2.27
CA ALA A 143 0.29 -9.02 1.49
C ALA A 143 0.27 -9.30 -0.02
N GLY A 144 1.11 -10.25 -0.49
CA GLY A 144 1.12 -10.67 -1.89
C GLY A 144 -0.23 -11.26 -2.34
N PHE A 145 -0.90 -12.03 -1.48
CA PHE A 145 -2.21 -12.59 -1.78
C PHE A 145 -3.29 -11.51 -1.84
N LEU A 146 -3.31 -10.56 -0.90
CA LEU A 146 -4.22 -9.41 -0.97
C LEU A 146 -4.00 -8.57 -2.24
N LEU A 147 -2.73 -8.36 -2.60
CA LEU A 147 -2.38 -7.64 -3.81
C LEU A 147 -2.83 -8.40 -5.07
N LEU A 148 -2.73 -9.73 -5.08
CA LEU A 148 -3.25 -10.58 -6.15
C LEU A 148 -4.76 -10.43 -6.31
N LEU A 149 -5.51 -10.48 -5.21
CA LEU A 149 -6.96 -10.26 -5.22
C LEU A 149 -7.32 -8.89 -5.77
N GLN A 150 -6.62 -7.84 -5.32
CA GLN A 150 -6.85 -6.49 -5.83
C GLN A 150 -6.49 -6.35 -7.32
N GLY A 151 -5.41 -6.98 -7.77
CA GLY A 151 -5.04 -7.00 -9.18
C GLY A 151 -6.08 -7.70 -10.07
N LEU A 152 -6.72 -8.77 -9.58
CA LEU A 152 -7.85 -9.40 -10.28
C LEU A 152 -9.06 -8.45 -10.38
N SER A 153 -9.29 -7.62 -9.35
CA SER A 153 -10.32 -6.57 -9.39
C SER A 153 -10.03 -5.54 -10.48
N GLU A 154 -8.78 -5.05 -10.57
CA GLU A 154 -8.36 -4.07 -11.60
C GLU A 154 -8.39 -4.65 -13.02
N ILE A 155 -8.02 -5.93 -13.20
CA ILE A 155 -8.17 -6.64 -14.49
C ILE A 155 -9.64 -6.63 -14.94
N ASN A 156 -10.57 -6.92 -14.03
CA ASN A 156 -12.00 -6.88 -14.36
C ASN A 156 -12.46 -5.47 -14.72
N ARG A 157 -11.95 -4.42 -14.07
CA ARG A 157 -12.23 -3.02 -14.44
C ARG A 157 -11.71 -2.68 -15.84
N CYS A 158 -10.53 -3.18 -16.22
CA CYS A 158 -10.01 -3.02 -17.57
C CYS A 158 -10.94 -3.69 -18.59
N VAL A 159 -11.42 -4.91 -18.32
CA VAL A 159 -12.38 -5.62 -19.19
C VAL A 159 -13.70 -4.86 -19.33
N VAL A 160 -14.21 -4.28 -18.24
CA VAL A 160 -15.41 -3.42 -18.26
C VAL A 160 -15.17 -2.17 -19.10
N CYS A 161 -14.02 -1.50 -18.97
CA CYS A 161 -13.68 -0.32 -19.76
C CYS A 161 -13.55 -0.64 -21.26
N ILE A 162 -12.97 -1.79 -21.62
CA ILE A 162 -12.89 -2.24 -23.02
C ILE A 162 -14.29 -2.41 -23.63
N ARG A 163 -15.24 -2.96 -22.86
CA ARG A 163 -16.64 -3.17 -23.29
C ARG A 163 -17.43 -1.88 -23.38
N ASN A 164 -17.42 -1.08 -22.32
CA ASN A 164 -18.29 0.08 -22.17
C ASN A 164 -17.68 1.38 -22.72
N GLY A 165 -16.35 1.40 -22.93
CA GLY A 165 -15.61 2.58 -23.39
C GLY A 165 -15.36 3.64 -22.32
N GLN A 166 -15.74 3.39 -21.07
CA GLN A 166 -15.58 4.29 -19.94
C GLN A 166 -15.04 3.53 -18.71
N TRP A 167 -14.19 4.20 -17.93
CA TRP A 167 -13.64 3.62 -16.70
C TRP A 167 -14.69 3.62 -15.58
N PRO A 168 -14.85 2.51 -14.83
CA PRO A 168 -15.70 2.50 -13.64
C PRO A 168 -15.07 3.36 -12.53
N ALA A 169 -15.90 4.15 -11.83
CA ALA A 169 -15.48 5.03 -10.75
C ALA A 169 -14.63 4.30 -9.68
N ARG A 170 -13.57 4.95 -9.20
CA ARG A 170 -12.79 4.48 -8.05
C ARG A 170 -13.50 4.94 -6.78
N PRO A 171 -13.40 4.18 -5.68
CA PRO A 171 -13.68 4.77 -4.39
C PRO A 171 -12.61 5.85 -4.16
N ASP A 172 -13.05 7.08 -3.95
CA ASP A 172 -12.16 8.24 -3.76
C ASP A 172 -11.51 8.19 -2.38
N ASP A 173 -10.30 8.74 -2.30
CA ASP A 173 -9.69 9.17 -1.03
C ASP A 173 -9.67 10.71 -1.05
N VAL A 174 -9.83 11.28 0.14
CA VAL A 174 -10.10 12.70 0.42
C VAL A 174 -9.06 13.67 -0.17
N GLU A 175 -7.86 13.20 -0.55
CA GLU A 175 -6.72 14.05 -0.90
C GLU A 175 -6.73 14.65 -2.33
N GLY A 176 -7.63 14.23 -3.23
CA GLY A 176 -7.68 14.74 -4.61
C GLY A 176 -8.44 16.06 -4.76
N ASP A 177 -9.64 16.13 -4.17
CA ASP A 177 -10.51 17.31 -4.25
C ASP A 177 -9.96 18.46 -3.39
N ASP A 178 -9.36 18.15 -2.23
CA ASP A 178 -8.85 19.14 -1.29
C ASP A 178 -7.77 20.04 -1.91
N VAL A 179 -6.90 19.55 -2.81
CA VAL A 179 -5.82 20.38 -3.38
C VAL A 179 -6.33 21.33 -4.45
N GLU A 180 -7.31 20.89 -5.25
CA GLU A 180 -7.96 21.75 -6.25
C GLU A 180 -8.86 22.77 -5.56
N ASP A 181 -9.59 22.36 -4.52
CA ASP A 181 -10.40 23.24 -3.68
C ASP A 181 -9.53 24.24 -2.89
N LEU A 182 -8.38 23.82 -2.37
CA LEU A 182 -7.41 24.72 -1.73
C LEU A 182 -6.82 25.70 -2.75
N GLN A 183 -6.44 25.24 -3.95
CA GLN A 183 -5.96 26.13 -5.01
C GLN A 183 -7.03 27.14 -5.44
N ALA A 184 -8.29 26.72 -5.55
CA ALA A 184 -9.43 27.59 -5.83
C ALA A 184 -9.63 28.61 -4.71
N THR A 185 -9.56 28.18 -3.44
CA THR A 185 -9.66 29.04 -2.27
C THR A 185 -8.53 30.09 -2.24
N PHE A 186 -7.28 29.68 -2.48
CA PHE A 186 -6.14 30.61 -2.55
C PHE A 186 -6.22 31.58 -3.75
N GLN A 187 -6.79 31.15 -4.88
CA GLN A 187 -7.04 32.02 -6.03
C GLN A 187 -8.14 33.05 -5.74
N GLU A 188 -9.21 32.64 -5.07
CA GLU A 188 -10.26 33.56 -4.60
C GLU A 188 -9.71 34.58 -3.61
N GLU A 189 -8.93 34.15 -2.61
CA GLU A 189 -8.27 35.05 -1.64
C GLU A 189 -7.39 36.09 -2.33
N ARG A 190 -6.49 35.68 -3.24
CA ARG A 190 -5.65 36.64 -4.00
C ARG A 190 -6.48 37.63 -4.82
N SER A 191 -7.57 37.17 -5.44
CA SER A 191 -8.43 38.05 -6.24
C SER A 191 -9.19 39.07 -5.38
N SER A 192 -9.45 38.75 -4.11
CA SER A 192 -10.08 39.65 -3.15
C SER A 192 -9.12 40.71 -2.61
N GLU A 193 -7.85 40.34 -2.40
CA GLU A 193 -6.79 41.28 -1.98
C GLU A 193 -6.45 42.30 -3.08
N GLU A 194 -6.40 41.87 -4.34
CA GLU A 194 -6.16 42.78 -5.47
C GLU A 194 -7.32 43.77 -5.71
N LYS A 195 -8.56 43.41 -5.38
CA LYS A 195 -9.73 44.31 -5.49
C LYS A 195 -9.86 45.29 -4.32
N SER A 196 -9.18 45.03 -3.21
CA SER A 196 -9.21 45.85 -2.00
C SER A 196 -8.11 46.93 -1.99
N LYS A 197 -7.11 46.82 -2.89
CA LYS A 197 -6.06 47.83 -3.13
C LYS A 197 -6.46 48.80 -4.24
#